data_AF-A0A1D8DCB3-F1
#
_entry.id   AF-A0A1D8DCB3-F1
#
_cell.length_a   1.000
_cell.length_b   1.000
_cell.length_c   1.000
_cell.angle_alpha   90.00
_cell.angle_beta   90.00
_cell.angle_gamma   90.00
#
_symmetry.space_group_name_H-M   'P 1'
#
loop_
_entity.id
_entity.type
_entity.pdbx_description
1 polymer ?
#
loop_
_entity_poly.entity_id
_entity_poly.type
_entity_poly.pdbx_seq_one_letter_code
_entity_poly.pdbx_strand_id
1 'polypeptide(L)'
;MLNLQNPQFPTFGGSTGGWLRAAETEEKYAITWPCKKEQIFEMPTGGAAIMHAGENLLYLARKEQCLALGAQLRTFKITQYQIYRIFPSGETQYLHPKDGVFPEKVNPGRISVNSQNFAIGGNPK
;
A
#
# COMPACT_ATOMS: atom_id res chain seq x y z
N MET A 1 2.90 5.13 18.91
CA MET A 1 3.09 3.66 18.85
C MET A 1 1.98 3.08 18.00
N LEU A 2 2.30 2.35 16.94
CA LEU A 2 1.32 1.69 16.09
C LEU A 2 0.69 0.55 16.92
N ASN A 3 -0.56 0.73 17.37
CA ASN A 3 -1.33 -0.30 18.07
C ASN A 3 -1.88 -1.29 17.03
N LEU A 4 -1.05 -2.24 16.58
CA LEU A 4 -1.50 -3.40 15.83
C LEU A 4 -2.04 -4.45 16.82
N GLN A 5 -3.29 -4.31 17.25
CA GLN A 5 -3.99 -5.39 17.96
C GLN A 5 -4.20 -6.56 16.97
N ASN A 6 -3.37 -7.61 17.08
CA ASN A 6 -3.47 -8.89 16.34
C ASN A 6 -3.76 -8.79 14.82
N PRO A 7 -2.85 -8.22 14.02
CA PRO A 7 -2.94 -8.27 12.57
C PRO A 7 -2.81 -9.71 12.08
N GLN A 8 -3.75 -10.15 11.24
CA GLN A 8 -3.72 -11.48 10.66
C GLN A 8 -3.02 -11.44 9.31
N PHE A 9 -2.02 -12.31 9.12
CA PHE A 9 -1.40 -12.48 7.81
C PHE A 9 -2.34 -13.31 6.93
N PRO A 10 -2.57 -12.90 5.66
CA PRO A 10 -3.31 -13.73 4.72
C PRO A 10 -2.72 -15.13 4.59
N THR A 11 -3.58 -16.14 4.48
CA THR A 11 -3.13 -17.51 4.25
C THR A 11 -2.61 -17.63 2.81
N PHE A 12 -1.31 -17.93 2.69
CA PHE A 12 -0.62 -18.05 1.41
C PHE A 12 0.39 -19.19 1.47
N GLY A 13 0.38 -20.07 0.46
CA GLY A 13 1.27 -21.23 0.37
C GLY A 13 2.74 -20.91 0.10
N GLY A 14 3.09 -19.63 -0.01
CA GLY A 14 4.43 -19.15 -0.37
C GLY A 14 4.60 -18.94 -1.88
N SER A 15 5.46 -18.01 -2.25
CA SER A 15 5.84 -17.74 -3.63
C SER A 15 7.30 -17.30 -3.70
N THR A 16 7.93 -17.53 -4.84
CA THR A 16 9.31 -17.11 -5.14
C THR A 16 9.43 -15.62 -5.44
N GLY A 17 8.30 -14.94 -5.72
CA GLY A 17 8.25 -13.50 -6.00
C GLY A 17 8.17 -12.59 -4.76
N GLY A 18 8.36 -13.16 -3.56
CA GLY A 18 8.29 -12.46 -2.29
C GLY A 18 9.48 -11.53 -2.04
N TRP A 19 9.81 -11.34 -0.76
CA TRP A 19 10.86 -10.43 -0.35
C TRP A 19 12.24 -11.04 -0.54
N LEU A 20 12.99 -10.51 -1.51
CA LEU A 20 14.41 -10.83 -1.71
C LEU A 20 15.29 -10.03 -0.73
N ARG A 21 16.61 -10.25 -0.77
CA ARG A 21 17.60 -9.55 0.10
C ARG A 21 17.45 -8.03 0.10
N ALA A 22 16.99 -7.42 -1.00
CA ALA A 22 16.73 -5.98 -1.10
C ALA A 22 15.76 -5.46 -0.04
N ALA A 23 14.80 -6.29 0.40
CA ALA A 23 13.89 -5.94 1.47
C ALA A 23 14.63 -5.76 2.81
N GLU A 24 15.69 -6.53 3.08
CA GLU A 24 16.48 -6.40 4.32
C GLU A 24 17.41 -5.19 4.29
N THR A 25 17.88 -4.79 3.11
CA THR A 25 18.93 -3.78 2.97
C THR A 25 18.43 -2.37 2.63
N GLU A 26 17.33 -2.24 1.89
CA GLU A 26 16.89 -0.93 1.38
C GLU A 26 15.65 -0.43 2.10
N GLU A 27 14.52 -1.14 1.97
CA GLU A 27 13.23 -0.75 2.53
C GLU A 27 12.17 -1.83 2.33
N LYS A 28 11.18 -1.83 3.21
CA LYS A 28 10.02 -2.72 3.17
C LYS A 28 8.75 -1.89 3.12
N TYR A 29 7.71 -2.41 2.49
CA TYR A 29 6.40 -1.79 2.52
C TYR A 29 5.41 -2.72 3.23
N ALA A 30 4.55 -2.15 4.05
CA ALA A 30 3.46 -2.87 4.68
C ALA A 30 2.13 -2.26 4.23
N ILE A 31 1.15 -3.11 3.98
CA ILE A 31 -0.21 -2.69 3.70
C ILE A 31 -1.13 -3.37 4.70
N THR A 32 -1.98 -2.58 5.36
CA THR A 32 -3.04 -3.08 6.23
C THR A 32 -4.39 -2.75 5.67
N TRP A 33 -5.36 -3.64 5.87
CA TRP A 33 -6.75 -3.38 5.47
C TRP A 33 -7.74 -4.19 6.32
N PRO A 34 -8.89 -3.60 6.68
CA PRO A 34 -9.98 -4.33 7.28
C PRO A 34 -10.74 -5.11 6.20
N CYS A 35 -11.07 -6.35 6.50
CA CYS A 35 -11.96 -7.16 5.69
C CYS A 35 -13.15 -7.66 6.52
N LYS A 36 -14.34 -7.70 5.92
CA LYS A 36 -15.58 -8.14 6.60
C LYS A 36 -15.78 -9.66 6.57
N LYS A 37 -15.17 -10.35 5.60
CA LYS A 37 -15.35 -11.77 5.35
C LYS A 37 -14.05 -12.39 4.84
N GLU A 38 -13.87 -13.67 5.07
CA GLU A 38 -12.77 -14.39 4.43
C GLU A 38 -13.01 -14.48 2.92
N GLN A 39 -12.01 -14.11 2.11
CA GLN A 39 -12.11 -14.12 0.65
C GLN A 39 -10.75 -14.30 -0.02
N ILE A 40 -10.77 -14.86 -1.22
CA ILE A 40 -9.57 -15.09 -2.03
C ILE A 40 -9.23 -13.82 -2.82
N PHE A 41 -7.96 -13.47 -2.88
CA PHE A 41 -7.43 -12.41 -3.74
C PHE A 41 -6.13 -12.85 -4.41
N GLU A 42 -5.76 -12.14 -5.48
CA GLU A 42 -4.50 -12.40 -6.17
C GLU A 42 -3.37 -11.58 -5.53
N MET A 43 -2.25 -12.23 -5.28
CA MET A 43 -1.06 -11.57 -4.79
C MET A 43 -0.39 -10.78 -5.92
N PRO A 44 0.08 -9.54 -5.69
CA PRO A 44 0.82 -8.77 -6.69
C PRO A 44 2.16 -9.42 -7.07
N THR A 45 2.65 -10.36 -6.26
CA THR A 45 3.86 -11.18 -6.50
C THR A 45 3.55 -12.49 -7.24
N GLY A 46 2.31 -12.67 -7.71
CA GLY A 46 1.82 -13.90 -8.32
C GLY A 46 1.34 -14.94 -7.30
N GLY A 47 0.25 -15.63 -7.66
CA GLY A 47 -0.45 -16.61 -6.82
C GLY A 47 -1.74 -16.05 -6.21
N ALA A 48 -2.52 -16.94 -5.57
CA ALA A 48 -3.73 -16.56 -4.85
C ALA A 48 -3.51 -16.73 -3.34
N ALA A 49 -3.99 -15.77 -2.56
CA ALA A 49 -3.97 -15.79 -1.10
C ALA A 49 -5.38 -15.59 -0.56
N ILE A 50 -5.61 -16.05 0.67
CA ILE A 50 -6.89 -15.92 1.37
C ILE A 50 -6.73 -14.83 2.44
N MET A 51 -7.44 -13.72 2.32
CA MET A 51 -7.49 -12.69 3.37
C MET A 51 -8.52 -13.09 4.42
N HIS A 52 -8.19 -12.88 5.70
CA HIS A 52 -9.07 -13.23 6.82
C HIS A 52 -10.07 -12.12 7.14
N ALA A 53 -11.14 -12.46 7.85
CA ALA A 53 -12.05 -11.46 8.40
C ALA A 53 -11.38 -10.73 9.57
N GLY A 54 -11.35 -9.40 9.53
CA GLY A 54 -10.62 -8.55 10.49
C GLY A 54 -9.54 -7.70 9.83
N GLU A 55 -8.59 -7.22 10.63
CA GLU A 55 -7.44 -6.46 10.14
C GLU A 55 -6.39 -7.39 9.55
N ASN A 56 -6.13 -7.24 8.25
CA ASN A 56 -5.10 -7.97 7.55
C ASN A 56 -3.84 -7.12 7.48
N LEU A 57 -2.67 -7.78 7.54
CA LEU A 57 -1.37 -7.16 7.32
C LEU A 57 -0.60 -7.95 6.27
N LEU A 58 -0.09 -7.26 5.26
CA LEU A 58 0.78 -7.85 4.26
C LEU A 58 2.03 -7.02 4.05
N TYR A 59 3.11 -7.74 3.84
CA TYR A 59 4.45 -7.24 3.63
C TYR A 59 4.80 -7.36 2.14
N LEU A 60 5.09 -6.22 1.47
CA LEU A 60 5.47 -6.10 0.05
C LEU A 60 6.82 -5.37 -0.17
N ALA A 61 7.54 -5.76 -1.23
CA ALA A 61 8.92 -5.31 -1.45
C ALA A 61 8.96 -3.90 -2.06
N ARG A 62 7.90 -3.52 -2.79
CA ARG A 62 7.81 -2.22 -3.49
C ARG A 62 6.46 -1.57 -3.23
N LYS A 63 6.46 -0.24 -3.19
CA LYS A 63 5.24 0.58 -3.09
C LYS A 63 4.21 0.27 -4.19
N GLU A 64 4.67 0.04 -5.41
CA GLU A 64 3.81 -0.23 -6.56
C GLU A 64 2.94 -1.47 -6.35
N GLN A 65 3.49 -2.52 -5.75
CA GLN A 65 2.75 -3.74 -5.42
C GLN A 65 1.64 -3.45 -4.39
N CYS A 66 1.91 -2.58 -3.40
CA CYS A 66 0.90 -2.15 -2.44
C CYS A 66 -0.22 -1.34 -3.11
N LEU A 67 0.11 -0.47 -4.06
CA LEU A 67 -0.88 0.32 -4.80
C LEU A 67 -1.72 -0.56 -5.73
N ALA A 68 -1.11 -1.54 -6.40
CA ALA A 68 -1.81 -2.52 -7.22
C ALA A 68 -2.79 -3.34 -6.37
N LEU A 69 -2.36 -3.82 -5.21
CA LEU A 69 -3.24 -4.51 -4.25
C LEU A 69 -4.34 -3.57 -3.75
N GLY A 70 -4.05 -2.31 -3.45
CA GLY A 70 -5.06 -1.31 -3.07
C GLY A 70 -6.13 -1.09 -4.15
N ALA A 71 -5.73 -1.04 -5.42
CA ALA A 71 -6.65 -0.94 -6.55
C ALA A 71 -7.55 -2.18 -6.65
N GLN A 72 -7.00 -3.37 -6.41
CA GLN A 72 -7.77 -4.61 -6.35
C GLN A 72 -8.70 -4.64 -5.13
N LEU A 73 -8.28 -4.19 -3.94
CA LEU A 73 -9.12 -4.14 -2.74
C LEU A 73 -10.34 -3.22 -2.93
N ARG A 74 -10.21 -2.16 -3.73
CA ARG A 74 -11.35 -1.30 -4.11
C ARG A 74 -12.42 -2.05 -4.90
N THR A 75 -12.07 -3.03 -5.74
CA THR A 75 -13.08 -3.84 -6.45
C THR A 75 -13.87 -4.71 -5.48
N PHE A 76 -13.24 -5.14 -4.39
CA PHE A 76 -13.88 -5.83 -3.26
C PHE A 76 -14.62 -4.91 -2.28
N LYS A 77 -14.77 -3.62 -2.59
CA LYS A 77 -15.38 -2.60 -1.73
C LYS A 77 -14.62 -2.37 -0.41
N ILE A 78 -13.34 -2.70 -0.37
CA ILE A 78 -12.43 -2.41 0.74
C ILE A 78 -11.68 -1.12 0.40
N THR A 79 -12.10 -0.02 0.99
CA THR A 79 -11.50 1.31 0.74
C THR A 79 -10.62 1.80 1.88
N GLN A 80 -10.62 1.13 3.02
CA GLN A 80 -9.92 1.56 4.23
C GLN A 80 -8.54 0.91 4.37
N TYR A 81 -7.76 0.85 3.29
CA TYR A 81 -6.41 0.30 3.34
C TYR A 81 -5.38 1.39 3.65
N GLN A 82 -4.31 1.00 4.32
CA GLN A 82 -3.23 1.88 4.78
C GLN A 82 -1.89 1.29 4.35
N ILE A 83 -1.01 2.11 3.78
CA ILE A 83 0.32 1.71 3.32
C ILE A 83 1.37 2.43 4.15
N TYR A 84 2.32 1.65 4.65
CA TYR A 84 3.45 2.06 5.44
C TYR A 84 4.74 1.72 4.71
N ARG A 85 5.75 2.57 4.85
CA ARG A 85 7.14 2.29 4.46
C ARG A 85 7.94 2.05 5.73
N ILE A 86 8.70 0.98 5.76
CA ILE A 86 9.52 0.53 6.88
C ILE A 86 10.97 0.61 6.43
N PHE A 87 11.73 1.48 7.07
CA PHE A 87 13.16 1.61 6.82
C PHE A 87 13.95 0.52 7.55
N PRO A 88 15.17 0.17 7.08
CA PRO A 88 16.04 -0.79 7.76
C PRO A 88 16.43 -0.33 9.17
N SER A 89 16.36 0.98 9.45
CA SER A 89 16.51 1.55 10.81
C SER A 89 15.39 1.18 11.78
N GLY A 90 14.29 0.58 11.30
CA GLY A 90 13.08 0.30 12.07
C GLY A 90 12.08 1.46 12.13
N GLU A 91 12.39 2.59 11.51
CA GLU A 91 11.45 3.71 11.39
C GLU A 91 10.31 3.36 10.42
N THR A 92 9.08 3.68 10.82
CA THR A 92 7.88 3.44 10.00
C THR A 92 7.27 4.77 9.59
N GLN A 93 7.18 4.98 8.28
CA GLN A 93 6.57 6.16 7.67
C GLN A 93 5.20 5.80 7.09
N TYR A 94 4.16 6.48 7.54
CA TYR A 94 2.84 6.37 6.95
C TYR A 94 2.81 7.04 5.58
N LEU A 95 2.48 6.28 4.53
CA LEU A 95 2.68 6.70 3.15
C LEU A 95 1.36 6.99 2.42
N HIS A 96 0.32 6.19 2.65
CA HIS A 96 -0.94 6.32 1.94
C HIS A 96 -2.13 5.73 2.72
N PRO A 97 -3.31 6.38 2.73
CA PRO A 97 -3.57 7.76 2.28
C PRO A 97 -3.01 8.79 3.26
N LYS A 98 -2.04 9.61 2.83
CA LYS A 98 -1.32 10.57 3.68
C LYS A 98 -2.23 11.55 4.42
N ASP A 99 -3.31 11.97 3.76
CA ASP A 99 -4.26 12.96 4.31
C ASP A 99 -5.56 12.32 4.81
N GLY A 100 -5.63 10.99 4.93
CA GLY A 100 -6.87 10.23 5.22
C GLY A 100 -7.91 10.26 4.10
N VAL A 101 -7.73 11.11 3.09
CA VAL A 101 -8.57 11.23 1.89
C VAL A 101 -7.80 10.70 0.69
N PHE A 102 -8.44 9.88 -0.14
CA PHE A 102 -7.87 9.41 -1.39
C PHE A 102 -7.39 10.56 -2.28
N PRO A 103 -6.28 10.40 -3.02
CA PRO A 103 -5.74 11.45 -3.89
C PRO A 103 -6.71 11.87 -4.99
N GLU A 104 -7.61 10.98 -5.41
CA GLU A 104 -8.66 11.25 -6.40
C GLU A 104 -9.66 12.33 -5.94
N LYS A 105 -9.89 12.46 -4.62
CA LYS A 105 -10.79 13.47 -4.06
C LYS A 105 -10.01 14.71 -3.66
N VAL A 106 -10.48 15.87 -4.10
CA VAL A 106 -9.89 17.17 -3.73
C VAL A 106 -9.97 17.39 -2.22
N ASN A 107 -8.87 17.88 -1.64
CA ASN A 107 -8.80 18.27 -0.24
C ASN A 107 -8.25 19.71 -0.16
N PRO A 108 -8.96 20.67 0.45
CA PRO A 108 -8.55 22.06 0.54
C PRO A 108 -7.16 22.29 1.16
N GLY A 109 -6.66 21.35 1.97
CA GLY A 109 -5.32 21.43 2.57
C GLY A 109 -4.16 21.07 1.64
N ARG A 110 -4.41 20.64 0.40
CA ARG A 110 -3.35 20.26 -0.56
C ARG A 110 -2.83 21.48 -1.31
N ILE A 111 -1.51 21.67 -1.26
CA ILE A 111 -0.80 22.65 -2.08
C ILE A 111 -0.42 22.04 -3.44
N SER A 112 -0.53 22.83 -4.50
CA SER A 112 -0.02 22.45 -5.82
C SER A 112 1.51 22.42 -5.76
N VAL A 113 2.11 21.24 -5.85
CA VAL A 113 3.56 21.06 -5.91
C VAL A 113 3.94 20.72 -7.35
N ASN A 114 5.03 21.30 -7.85
CA ASN A 114 5.53 21.09 -9.21
C ASN A 114 4.53 21.51 -10.32
N SER A 115 3.69 22.50 -10.01
CA SER A 115 2.82 23.17 -10.98
C SER A 115 3.62 24.23 -11.73
N GLN A 116 3.68 24.13 -13.05
CA GLN A 116 4.24 25.17 -13.91
C GLN A 116 3.12 26.08 -14.41
N ASN A 117 3.33 27.39 -14.37
CA ASN A 117 2.33 28.38 -14.78
C ASN A 117 2.34 28.67 -16.28
N PHE A 118 2.81 27.73 -17.10
CA PHE A 118 2.87 27.85 -18.56
C PHE A 118 2.46 26.54 -19.22
N ALA A 119 1.93 26.62 -20.44
CA ALA A 119 1.51 25.45 -21.21
C ALA A 119 2.72 24.59 -21.63
N ILE A 120 2.50 23.29 -21.89
CA ILE A 120 3.57 22.36 -22.27
C ILE A 120 4.40 22.81 -23.48
N GLY A 121 3.80 23.59 -24.40
CA GLY A 121 4.48 24.14 -25.58
C GLY A 121 5.36 25.37 -25.29
N GLY A 122 5.29 25.93 -24.08
CA GLY A 122 6.12 27.03 -23.60
C GLY A 122 7.39 26.59 -22.88
N ASN A 123 7.75 25.30 -22.96
CA ASN A 123 9.02 24.82 -22.42
C ASN A 123 10.20 25.57 -23.08
N PRO A 124 11.21 26.00 -22.30
CA PRO A 124 12.41 26.58 -22.86
C PRO A 124 13.10 25.58 -23.80
N LYS A 125 13.67 26.10 -24.90
CA LYS A 125 14.50 25.32 -25.81
C LYS A 125 15.90 25.15 -25.28
#